data_AF-A0A1I5QPD5-F1
#
_entry.id   AF-A0A1I5QPD5-F1
#
_cell.length_a   1.000
_cell.length_b   1.000
_cell.length_c   1.000
_cell.angle_alpha   90.00
_cell.angle_beta   90.00
_cell.angle_gamma   90.00
#
_symmetry.space_group_name_H-M   'P 1'
#
loop_
_entity.id
_entity.type
_entity.pdbx_description
1 polymer ?
#
loop_
_entity_poly.entity_id
_entity_poly.type
_entity_poly.pdbx_seq_one_letter_code
_entity_poly.pdbx_strand_id
1 'polypeptide(L)'
;MNSEHPNPHIRLSEAARQTLADALARGGGSWLRLKIDPHFAHELLFEPGAEGDIAVEVDGICLLLDPLSAQRAHGLSIDYREGLQGTGLYFANPNRPAQTLPQALRRDCPATLIPHGEPLLLKQGERVLVTQALGGSFTVRTASGQLARIAGEHADALGLEALQTELPAAAGAFDIQQVLETLKTVYDPEIPVNVVDLGLIYQCQAQPLEDGGQRVSIKMSMTAPGCGMGDVLKEEARAKVQALPGVSQVEVELVWEPPWDQSRMSEAARLQLGLL
;
A
#
# COMPACT_ATOMS: atom_id res chain seq x y z
N MET A 1 5.66 26.93 -20.89
CA MET A 1 4.32 26.35 -20.67
C MET A 1 4.21 26.12 -19.17
N ASN A 2 3.43 26.97 -18.49
CA ASN A 2 3.29 26.97 -17.03
C ASN A 2 2.63 25.65 -16.58
N SER A 3 3.37 24.79 -15.89
CA SER A 3 2.80 23.74 -15.06
C SER A 3 2.31 24.39 -13.77
N GLU A 4 1.01 24.68 -13.68
CA GLU A 4 0.36 24.96 -12.41
C GLU A 4 0.39 23.69 -11.57
N HIS A 5 1.47 23.49 -10.81
CA HIS A 5 1.47 22.51 -9.73
C HIS A 5 0.55 23.05 -8.63
N PRO A 6 -0.49 22.30 -8.20
CA PRO A 6 -1.42 22.78 -7.20
C PRO A 6 -0.68 23.08 -5.90
N ASN A 7 -0.91 24.27 -5.34
CA ASN A 7 -0.28 24.68 -4.09
C ASN A 7 -0.71 23.72 -2.96
N PRO A 8 0.21 23.08 -2.21
CA PRO A 8 -0.19 22.12 -1.19
C PRO A 8 -0.92 22.81 -0.04
N HIS A 9 -1.99 22.18 0.45
CA HIS A 9 -2.71 22.68 1.61
C HIS A 9 -1.99 22.26 2.91
N ILE A 10 -1.36 23.19 3.61
CA ILE A 10 -0.62 22.94 4.86
C ILE A 10 -1.36 23.63 6.02
N ARG A 11 -1.35 23.01 7.21
CA ARG A 11 -1.94 23.59 8.43
C ARG A 11 -0.90 23.73 9.52
N LEU A 12 -0.95 24.82 10.27
CA LEU A 12 -0.15 25.01 11.48
C LEU A 12 -1.08 24.99 12.70
N SER A 13 -0.66 24.34 13.77
CA SER A 13 -1.27 24.58 15.08
C SER A 13 -0.88 25.98 15.59
N GLU A 14 -1.66 26.53 16.51
CA GLU A 14 -1.37 27.83 17.11
C GLU A 14 0.03 27.86 17.77
N ALA A 15 0.40 26.78 18.45
CA ALA A 15 1.71 26.63 19.10
C ALA A 15 2.85 26.57 18.06
N ALA A 16 2.65 25.84 16.96
CA ALA A 16 3.62 25.79 15.87
C ALA A 16 3.79 27.17 15.20
N ARG A 17 2.67 27.85 14.90
CA ARG A 17 2.68 29.18 14.31
C ARG A 17 3.45 30.18 15.18
N GLN A 18 3.16 30.22 16.48
CA GLN A 18 3.85 31.12 17.41
C GLN A 18 5.36 30.82 17.46
N THR A 19 5.72 29.54 17.56
CA THR A 19 7.13 29.12 17.63
C THR A 19 7.90 29.48 16.36
N LEU A 20 7.32 29.23 15.19
CA LEU A 20 7.94 29.55 13.91
C LEU A 20 8.05 31.07 13.69
N ALA A 21 7.02 31.84 14.05
CA ALA A 21 7.06 33.30 13.99
C ALA A 21 8.16 33.89 14.89
N ASP A 22 8.27 33.40 16.14
CA ASP A 22 9.31 33.84 17.07
C ASP A 22 10.72 33.45 16.59
N ALA A 23 10.85 32.31 15.89
CA ALA A 23 12.12 31.87 15.32
C ALA A 23 12.53 32.75 14.13
N LEU A 24 11.59 33.11 13.25
CA LEU A 24 11.81 34.04 12.14
C LEU A 24 12.21 35.44 12.64
N ALA A 25 11.54 35.95 13.67
CA ALA A 25 11.85 37.25 14.27
C ALA A 25 13.27 37.30 14.87
N ARG A 26 13.78 36.17 15.37
CA ARG A 26 15.13 36.05 15.95
C ARG A 26 16.22 35.75 14.91
N GLY A 27 15.88 35.01 13.86
CA GLY A 27 16.81 34.50 12.84
C GLY A 27 17.09 35.46 11.68
N GLY A 28 16.39 36.59 11.58
CA GLY A 28 16.65 37.64 10.57
C GLY A 28 16.28 37.26 9.13
N GLY A 29 15.60 36.14 8.92
CA GLY A 29 15.13 35.69 7.61
C GLY A 29 13.61 35.80 7.48
N SER A 30 13.13 36.18 6.28
CA SER A 30 11.70 36.18 5.94
C SER A 30 11.21 34.85 5.36
N TRP A 31 12.10 33.86 5.25
CA TRP A 31 11.91 32.68 4.44
C TRP A 31 12.21 31.43 5.26
N LEU A 32 11.25 30.50 5.28
CA LEU A 32 11.39 29.22 5.94
C LEU A 32 11.22 28.11 4.89
N ARG A 33 12.31 27.43 4.56
CA ARG A 33 12.27 26.33 3.60
C ARG A 33 11.88 25.03 4.29
N LEU A 34 10.88 24.34 3.76
CA LEU A 34 10.47 23.01 4.18
C LEU A 34 10.86 21.98 3.09
N LYS A 35 11.78 21.09 3.43
CA LYS A 35 12.16 19.94 2.59
C LYS A 35 11.46 18.68 3.08
N ILE A 36 10.91 17.91 2.14
CA ILE A 36 10.30 16.59 2.39
C ILE A 36 10.96 15.57 1.46
N ASP A 37 11.79 14.69 2.05
CA ASP A 37 12.50 13.67 1.29
C ASP A 37 11.56 12.52 0.82
N PRO A 38 12.03 11.59 -0.02
CA PRO A 38 11.24 10.44 -0.44
C PRO A 38 10.73 9.53 0.69
N HIS A 39 11.34 9.58 1.88
CA HIS A 39 10.93 8.82 3.07
C HIS A 39 10.02 9.64 4.01
N PHE A 40 9.61 10.84 3.59
CA PHE A 40 8.82 11.78 4.39
C PHE A 40 9.52 12.23 5.68
N ALA A 41 10.84 12.30 5.66
CA ALA A 41 11.62 13.08 6.63
C ALA A 41 11.44 14.57 6.32
N HIS A 42 11.24 15.38 7.37
CA HIS A 42 10.97 16.81 7.25
C HIS A 42 12.18 17.58 7.80
N GLU A 43 12.64 18.57 7.04
CA GLU A 43 13.71 19.48 7.45
C GLU A 43 13.25 20.91 7.23
N LEU A 44 13.48 21.76 8.25
CA LEU A 44 13.19 23.19 8.19
C LEU A 44 14.50 23.97 8.21
N LEU A 45 14.69 24.83 7.21
CA LEU A 45 15.91 25.59 6.99
C LEU A 45 15.58 27.08 6.81
N PHE A 46 16.40 27.96 7.39
CA PHE A 46 16.33 29.41 7.17
C PHE A 46 17.16 29.76 5.93
N GLU A 47 16.66 29.37 4.75
CA GLU A 47 17.32 29.60 3.47
C GLU A 47 16.46 30.50 2.57
N PRO A 48 17.07 31.39 1.77
CA PRO A 48 16.33 32.16 0.77
C PRO A 48 15.73 31.24 -0.31
N GLY A 49 14.73 31.77 -1.02
CA GLY A 49 14.12 31.06 -2.15
C GLY A 49 15.07 30.85 -3.31
N ALA A 50 14.88 29.73 -3.99
CA ALA A 50 15.54 29.34 -5.22
C ALA A 50 14.55 29.45 -6.40
N GLU A 51 15.09 29.52 -7.61
CA GLU A 51 14.27 29.50 -8.82
C GLU A 51 13.45 28.20 -8.89
N GLY A 52 12.14 28.33 -9.08
CA GLY A 52 11.21 27.19 -9.14
C GLY A 52 10.64 26.74 -7.79
N ASP A 53 10.99 27.37 -6.68
CA ASP A 53 10.33 27.11 -5.41
C ASP A 53 8.85 27.54 -5.45
N ILE A 54 8.03 26.78 -4.75
CA ILE A 54 6.62 27.05 -4.51
C ILE A 54 6.50 27.71 -3.14
N ALA A 55 5.94 28.92 -3.11
CA ALA A 55 5.66 29.63 -1.87
C ALA A 55 4.23 29.32 -1.38
N VAL A 56 4.14 28.83 -0.15
CA VAL A 56 2.88 28.53 0.54
C VAL A 56 2.76 29.47 1.73
N GLU A 57 1.72 30.31 1.73
CA GLU A 57 1.42 31.18 2.86
C GLU A 57 0.41 30.48 3.78
N VAL A 58 0.78 30.28 5.05
CA VAL A 58 -0.07 29.62 6.06
C VAL A 58 -0.04 30.47 7.33
N ASP A 59 -1.20 31.01 7.70
CA ASP A 59 -1.39 31.79 8.92
C ASP A 59 -0.34 32.91 9.14
N GLY A 60 0.06 33.58 8.05
CA GLY A 60 1.05 34.67 8.05
C GLY A 60 2.52 34.21 8.01
N ILE A 61 2.78 32.92 7.80
CA ILE A 61 4.12 32.35 7.63
C ILE A 61 4.29 31.89 6.18
N CYS A 62 5.37 32.34 5.54
CA CYS A 62 5.73 31.92 4.19
C CYS A 62 6.67 30.70 4.26
N LEU A 63 6.17 29.55 3.80
CA LEU A 63 6.94 28.33 3.61
C LEU A 63 7.39 28.19 2.15
N LEU A 64 8.66 27.94 1.93
CA LEU A 64 9.23 27.66 0.61
C LEU A 64 9.45 26.16 0.44
N LEU A 65 8.96 25.59 -0.66
CA LEU A 65 9.13 24.17 -0.98
C LEU A 65 9.65 24.03 -2.40
N ASP A 66 10.59 23.10 -2.62
CA ASP A 66 10.90 22.66 -3.97
C ASP A 66 9.69 21.88 -4.55
N PRO A 67 9.61 21.70 -5.89
CA PRO A 67 8.47 21.01 -6.51
C PRO A 67 8.19 19.59 -5.99
N LEU A 68 9.23 18.82 -5.62
CA LEU A 68 9.07 17.46 -5.10
C LEU A 68 8.56 17.47 -3.66
N SER A 69 9.07 18.38 -2.84
CA SER A 69 8.60 18.61 -1.47
C SER A 69 7.14 19.09 -1.47
N ALA A 70 6.76 19.98 -2.38
CA ALA A 70 5.40 20.48 -2.51
C ALA A 70 4.38 19.37 -2.84
N GLN A 71 4.73 18.45 -3.74
CA GLN A 71 3.89 17.27 -4.05
C GLN A 71 3.63 16.40 -2.80
N ARG A 72 4.62 16.28 -1.90
CA ARG A 72 4.50 15.48 -0.67
C ARG A 72 3.83 16.22 0.48
N ALA A 73 3.72 17.55 0.42
CA ALA A 73 3.25 18.38 1.51
C ALA A 73 1.71 18.55 1.57
N HIS A 74 0.97 18.07 0.57
CA HIS A 74 -0.48 18.30 0.53
C HIS A 74 -1.19 17.64 1.74
N GLY A 75 -1.91 18.43 2.54
CA GLY A 75 -2.57 17.96 3.76
C GLY A 75 -1.67 17.90 5.01
N LEU A 76 -0.39 18.28 4.91
CA LEU A 76 0.55 18.31 6.02
C LEU A 76 0.02 19.19 7.16
N SER A 77 0.10 18.69 8.39
CA SER A 77 -0.18 19.45 9.60
C SER A 77 1.06 19.52 10.48
N ILE A 78 1.47 20.72 10.88
CA ILE A 78 2.65 20.97 11.72
C ILE A 78 2.17 21.45 13.08
N ASP A 79 2.67 20.81 14.12
CA ASP A 79 2.34 21.08 15.51
C ASP A 79 3.62 21.33 16.32
N TYR A 80 3.51 21.98 17.48
CA TYR A 80 4.62 22.14 18.41
C TYR A 80 4.21 21.59 19.76
N ARG A 81 4.95 20.60 20.24
CA ARG A 81 4.61 19.87 21.46
C ARG A 81 5.75 19.94 22.45
N GLU A 82 5.38 20.17 23.70
CA GLU A 82 6.23 20.03 24.87
C GLU A 82 5.91 18.72 25.56
N GLY A 83 6.92 17.84 25.70
CA GLY A 83 6.76 16.54 26.33
C GLY A 83 7.98 16.14 27.16
N LEU A 84 7.83 15.06 27.93
CA LEU A 84 8.86 14.54 28.85
C LEU A 84 10.17 14.13 28.16
N GLN A 85 10.16 13.92 26.84
CA GLN A 85 11.33 13.53 26.04
C GLN A 85 11.94 14.69 25.22
N GLY A 86 11.44 15.92 25.40
CA GLY A 86 11.93 17.11 24.70
C GLY A 86 10.81 17.94 24.10
N THR A 87 11.19 19.11 23.63
CA THR A 87 10.31 20.08 23.00
C THR A 87 10.68 20.21 21.52
N GLY A 88 9.69 20.15 20.63
CA GLY A 88 9.97 20.27 19.20
C GLY A 88 8.74 20.31 18.30
N LEU A 89 9.01 20.53 17.01
CA LEU A 89 8.00 20.49 15.95
C LEU A 89 7.65 19.04 15.61
N TYR A 90 6.36 18.80 15.43
CA TYR A 90 5.79 17.52 15.05
C TYR A 90 5.08 17.66 13.71
N PHE A 91 5.38 16.75 12.77
CA PHE A 91 4.85 16.79 11.41
C PHE A 91 3.93 15.59 11.19
N ALA A 92 2.64 15.87 10.98
CA ALA A 92 1.64 14.88 10.58
C ALA A 92 1.39 15.01 9.08
N ASN A 93 2.03 14.14 8.29
CA ASN A 93 1.88 14.13 6.84
C ASN A 93 0.97 12.95 6.41
N PRO A 94 -0.25 13.20 5.90
CA PRO A 94 -1.17 12.14 5.49
C PRO A 94 -0.67 11.34 4.27
N ASN A 95 0.28 11.89 3.51
CA ASN A 95 0.89 11.22 2.36
C ASN A 95 2.06 10.32 2.76
N ARG A 96 2.53 10.37 4.03
CA ARG A 96 3.58 9.48 4.51
C ARG A 96 3.04 8.05 4.46
N PRO A 97 3.66 7.14 3.69
CA PRO A 97 3.32 5.72 3.74
C PRO A 97 3.39 5.28 5.19
N ALA A 98 2.42 4.49 5.66
CA ALA A 98 2.40 4.00 7.02
C ALA A 98 3.73 3.30 7.33
N GLN A 99 4.66 4.00 7.98
CA GLN A 99 5.85 3.40 8.55
C GLN A 99 5.38 2.74 9.82
N THR A 100 4.81 1.54 9.67
CA THR A 100 4.57 0.65 10.80
C THR A 100 5.92 0.44 11.49
N LEU A 101 5.98 0.58 12.81
CA LEU A 101 7.17 0.18 13.53
C LEU A 101 7.22 -1.36 13.52
N PRO A 102 8.40 -2.00 13.56
CA PRO A 102 8.47 -3.45 13.72
C PRO A 102 7.70 -3.86 14.98
N GLN A 103 6.73 -4.74 14.83
CA GLN A 103 5.85 -5.21 15.90
C GLN A 103 6.18 -6.66 16.25
N ALA A 104 6.11 -6.99 17.54
CA ALA A 104 6.33 -8.34 18.00
C ALA A 104 5.07 -9.21 17.73
N LEU A 105 5.28 -10.41 17.19
CA LEU A 105 4.20 -11.38 17.00
C LEU A 105 3.61 -11.82 18.33
N ARG A 106 2.27 -11.83 18.42
CA ARG A 106 1.53 -12.19 19.64
C ARG A 106 1.52 -13.70 19.91
N ARG A 107 1.68 -14.51 18.87
CA ARG A 107 1.77 -15.98 18.90
C ARG A 107 2.62 -16.47 17.73
N ASP A 108 2.96 -17.75 17.72
CA ASP A 108 3.54 -18.42 16.55
C ASP A 108 2.59 -18.25 15.34
N CYS A 109 3.16 -17.87 14.20
CA CYS A 109 2.42 -17.49 13.01
C CYS A 109 2.95 -18.24 11.78
N PRO A 110 2.13 -19.10 11.14
CA PRO A 110 2.42 -19.59 9.81
C PRO A 110 2.58 -18.43 8.83
N ALA A 111 3.59 -18.52 7.98
CA ALA A 111 3.90 -17.56 6.94
C ALA A 111 4.50 -18.30 5.74
N THR A 112 4.64 -17.59 4.62
CA THR A 112 5.27 -18.11 3.42
C THR A 112 6.37 -17.17 2.97
N LEU A 113 7.59 -17.67 2.77
CA LEU A 113 8.70 -16.87 2.27
C LEU A 113 8.42 -16.37 0.85
N ILE A 114 8.74 -15.10 0.62
CA ILE A 114 8.68 -14.44 -0.69
C ILE A 114 10.13 -14.29 -1.20
N PRO A 115 10.44 -14.62 -2.47
CA PRO A 115 9.51 -14.98 -3.55
C PRO A 115 9.22 -16.49 -3.64
N HIS A 116 10.02 -17.33 -3.00
CA HIS A 116 10.09 -18.75 -3.34
C HIS A 116 8.91 -19.62 -2.88
N GLY A 117 7.99 -19.10 -2.05
CA GLY A 117 6.79 -19.84 -1.63
C GLY A 117 7.02 -20.89 -0.53
N GLU A 118 8.20 -20.91 0.09
CA GLU A 118 8.53 -21.89 1.12
C GLU A 118 7.76 -21.63 2.42
N PRO A 119 7.16 -22.65 3.06
CA PRO A 119 6.53 -22.49 4.37
C PRO A 119 7.53 -22.04 5.43
N LEU A 120 7.12 -21.06 6.23
CA LEU A 120 7.88 -20.50 7.35
C LEU A 120 7.00 -20.45 8.60
N LEU A 121 7.59 -20.71 9.76
CA LEU A 121 6.92 -20.50 11.05
C LEU A 121 7.63 -19.38 11.80
N LEU A 122 7.02 -18.19 11.78
CA LEU A 122 7.51 -17.05 12.55
C LEU A 122 7.16 -17.25 14.03
N LYS A 123 8.12 -16.99 14.92
CA LYS A 123 7.96 -17.30 16.34
C LYS A 123 7.32 -16.16 17.12
N GLN A 124 6.56 -16.50 18.16
CA GLN A 124 6.05 -15.52 19.11
C GLN A 124 7.18 -14.61 19.62
N GLY A 125 6.92 -13.31 19.67
CA GLY A 125 7.90 -12.31 20.10
C GLY A 125 8.86 -11.85 19.01
N GLU A 126 8.96 -12.56 17.89
CA GLU A 126 9.74 -12.13 16.73
C GLU A 126 9.19 -10.81 16.20
N ARG A 127 10.09 -9.88 15.89
CA ARG A 127 9.72 -8.55 15.42
C ARG A 127 9.65 -8.54 13.90
N VAL A 128 8.47 -8.23 13.38
CA VAL A 128 8.22 -8.11 11.94
C VAL A 128 7.68 -6.75 11.61
N LEU A 129 8.00 -6.27 10.42
CA LEU A 129 7.53 -5.00 9.91
C LEU A 129 6.50 -5.25 8.82
N VAL A 130 5.24 -4.84 9.03
CA VAL A 130 4.19 -4.98 8.02
C VAL A 130 4.45 -3.98 6.90
N THR A 131 4.89 -4.48 5.74
CA THR A 131 5.20 -3.65 4.57
C THR A 131 3.99 -3.47 3.66
N GLN A 132 3.04 -4.40 3.68
CA GLN A 132 1.80 -4.33 2.94
C GLN A 132 0.66 -4.99 3.74
N ALA A 133 -0.55 -4.46 3.62
CA ALA A 133 -1.78 -5.04 4.15
C ALA A 133 -2.86 -4.90 3.07
N LEU A 134 -2.85 -5.81 2.10
CA LEU A 134 -3.66 -5.74 0.87
C LEU A 134 -4.43 -7.04 0.68
N GLY A 135 -5.68 -6.94 0.21
CA GLY A 135 -6.45 -8.12 -0.18
C GLY A 135 -6.78 -9.11 0.93
N GLY A 136 -6.80 -8.68 2.19
CA GLY A 136 -6.97 -9.60 3.31
C GLY A 136 -5.72 -10.43 3.61
N SER A 137 -4.54 -9.95 3.23
CA SER A 137 -3.24 -10.59 3.52
C SER A 137 -2.22 -9.56 3.95
N PHE A 138 -1.14 -10.01 4.57
CA PHE A 138 -0.06 -9.14 5.03
C PHE A 138 1.26 -9.59 4.44
N THR A 139 2.02 -8.65 3.88
CA THR A 139 3.44 -8.85 3.59
C THR A 139 4.23 -8.24 4.74
N VAL A 140 5.12 -9.02 5.33
CA VAL A 140 5.97 -8.60 6.43
C VAL A 140 7.43 -8.75 6.06
N ARG A 141 8.26 -7.84 6.57
CA ARG A 141 9.71 -7.97 6.59
C ARG A 141 10.14 -8.47 7.96
N THR A 142 10.78 -9.63 7.98
CA THR A 142 11.36 -10.24 9.18
C THR A 142 12.58 -9.45 9.67
N ALA A 143 13.05 -9.75 10.89
CA ALA A 143 14.26 -9.14 11.43
C ALA A 143 15.53 -9.48 10.61
N SER A 144 15.55 -10.61 9.90
CA SER A 144 16.64 -10.98 8.98
C SER A 144 16.58 -10.22 7.64
N GLY A 145 15.54 -9.41 7.42
CA GLY A 145 15.32 -8.67 6.19
C GLY A 145 14.56 -9.45 5.11
N GLN A 146 14.24 -10.73 5.35
CA GLN A 146 13.44 -11.54 4.42
C GLN A 146 11.99 -11.08 4.41
N LEU A 147 11.36 -11.14 3.23
CA LEU A 147 9.92 -10.93 3.08
C LEU A 147 9.16 -12.25 3.31
N ALA A 148 8.04 -12.16 4.02
CA ALA A 148 7.14 -13.27 4.23
C ALA A 148 5.68 -12.81 4.11
N ARG A 149 4.84 -13.65 3.51
CA ARG A 149 3.39 -13.47 3.41
C ARG A 149 2.72 -14.13 4.62
N ILE A 150 1.81 -13.43 5.26
CA ILE A 150 0.92 -13.94 6.32
C ILE A 150 -0.52 -13.86 5.80
N ALA A 151 -1.23 -14.99 5.84
CA ALA A 151 -2.64 -15.05 5.44
C ALA A 151 -3.53 -14.25 6.40
N GLY A 152 -4.66 -13.73 5.90
CA GLY A 152 -5.57 -12.88 6.69
C GLY A 152 -6.12 -13.53 7.95
N GLU A 153 -6.31 -14.85 7.92
CA GLU A 153 -6.73 -15.65 9.08
C GLU A 153 -5.72 -15.65 10.23
N HIS A 154 -4.52 -15.08 10.03
CA HIS A 154 -3.50 -14.92 11.05
C HIS A 154 -3.21 -13.44 11.39
N ALA A 155 -4.11 -12.52 11.03
CA ALA A 155 -4.01 -11.10 11.39
C ALA A 155 -3.84 -10.89 12.90
N ASP A 156 -4.46 -11.75 13.71
CA ASP A 156 -4.39 -11.70 15.16
C ASP A 156 -2.96 -11.90 15.70
N ALA A 157 -2.12 -12.67 15.00
CA ALA A 157 -0.72 -12.84 15.34
C ALA A 157 0.07 -11.53 15.19
N LEU A 158 -0.35 -10.67 14.26
CA LEU A 158 0.15 -9.31 14.07
C LEU A 158 -0.51 -8.30 15.04
N GLY A 159 -1.46 -8.73 15.86
CA GLY A 159 -2.26 -7.84 16.69
C GLY A 159 -3.19 -6.93 15.88
N LEU A 160 -3.49 -7.32 14.64
CA LEU A 160 -4.41 -6.66 13.75
C LEU A 160 -5.73 -7.43 13.73
N GLU A 161 -6.81 -6.74 13.39
CA GLU A 161 -8.06 -7.40 13.06
C GLU A 161 -7.97 -7.97 11.65
N ALA A 162 -8.59 -9.12 11.42
CA ALA A 162 -8.70 -9.67 10.07
C ALA A 162 -9.41 -8.63 9.20
N LEU A 163 -8.73 -8.16 8.16
CA LEU A 163 -9.35 -7.28 7.18
C LEU A 163 -10.52 -8.06 6.56
N GLN A 164 -11.74 -7.64 6.87
CA GLN A 164 -12.91 -8.12 6.17
C GLN A 164 -12.79 -7.58 4.74
N THR A 165 -12.35 -8.44 3.81
CA THR A 165 -12.71 -8.23 2.41
C THR A 165 -14.23 -8.31 2.37
N GLU A 166 -14.89 -7.17 2.23
CA GLU A 166 -16.31 -7.10 1.89
C GLU A 166 -16.46 -7.81 0.53
N LEU A 167 -16.67 -9.13 0.56
CA LEU A 167 -17.24 -9.85 -0.57
C LEU A 167 -18.56 -9.14 -0.87
N PRO A 168 -18.86 -8.82 -2.15
CA PRO A 168 -20.11 -8.16 -2.51
C PRO A 168 -21.29 -8.89 -1.85
N ALA A 169 -22.09 -8.15 -1.08
CA ALA A 169 -23.24 -8.71 -0.39
C ALA A 169 -24.13 -9.45 -1.40
N ALA A 170 -24.20 -10.78 -1.23
CA ALA A 170 -24.85 -11.65 -2.17
C ALA A 170 -26.36 -11.63 -2.00
N ALA A 171 -27.03 -10.82 -2.81
CA ALA A 171 -28.43 -10.99 -3.13
C ALA A 171 -28.57 -11.10 -4.65
N GLY A 172 -28.44 -12.31 -5.21
CA GLY A 172 -28.60 -12.50 -6.66
C GLY A 172 -28.15 -13.86 -7.19
N ALA A 173 -28.53 -14.13 -8.45
CA ALA A 173 -27.97 -15.21 -9.25
C ALA A 173 -26.47 -14.99 -9.51
N PHE A 174 -25.73 -16.06 -9.80
CA PHE A 174 -24.31 -15.99 -10.13
C PHE A 174 -24.00 -14.96 -11.23
N ASP A 175 -22.97 -14.13 -11.03
CA ASP A 175 -22.44 -13.20 -12.02
C ASP A 175 -20.92 -13.36 -12.16
N ILE A 176 -20.44 -13.53 -13.40
CA ILE A 176 -19.01 -13.64 -13.71
C ILE A 176 -18.24 -12.36 -13.33
N GLN A 177 -18.88 -11.20 -13.31
CA GLN A 177 -18.25 -9.96 -12.85
C GLN A 177 -17.85 -10.05 -11.37
N GLN A 178 -18.65 -10.72 -10.53
CA GLN A 178 -18.30 -10.93 -9.12
C GLN A 178 -17.04 -11.77 -8.97
N VAL A 179 -16.79 -12.71 -9.88
CA VAL A 179 -15.54 -13.48 -9.91
C VAL A 179 -14.36 -12.56 -10.20
N LEU A 180 -14.45 -11.68 -11.21
CA LEU A 180 -13.38 -10.73 -11.54
C LEU A 180 -13.11 -9.72 -10.43
N GLU A 181 -14.16 -9.17 -9.81
CA GLU A 181 -14.02 -8.26 -8.66
C GLU A 181 -13.41 -8.97 -7.45
N THR A 182 -13.75 -10.25 -7.24
CA THR A 182 -13.13 -11.07 -6.19
C THR A 182 -11.65 -11.31 -6.48
N LEU A 183 -11.28 -11.58 -7.74
CA LEU A 183 -9.88 -11.72 -8.15
C LEU A 183 -9.09 -10.41 -8.00
N LYS A 184 -9.71 -9.24 -8.15
CA LYS A 184 -9.07 -7.94 -7.82
C LYS A 184 -8.69 -7.79 -6.35
N THR A 185 -9.21 -8.64 -5.46
CA THR A 185 -8.79 -8.67 -4.06
C THR A 185 -7.55 -9.54 -3.82
N VAL A 186 -7.02 -10.22 -4.83
CA VAL A 186 -5.79 -11.03 -4.74
C VAL A 186 -4.63 -10.17 -5.23
N TYR A 187 -3.62 -9.98 -4.39
CA TYR A 187 -2.49 -9.09 -4.66
C TYR A 187 -1.19 -9.88 -4.76
N ASP A 188 -0.35 -9.47 -5.70
CA ASP A 188 1.02 -9.97 -5.77
C ASP A 188 1.82 -9.43 -4.56
N PRO A 189 2.56 -10.27 -3.84
CA PRO A 189 3.26 -9.85 -2.62
C PRO A 189 4.55 -9.06 -2.89
N GLU A 190 5.09 -9.12 -4.11
CA GLU A 190 6.28 -8.38 -4.50
C GLU A 190 5.91 -7.07 -5.20
N ILE A 191 4.91 -7.13 -6.08
CA ILE A 191 4.36 -5.98 -6.80
C ILE A 191 3.01 -5.63 -6.18
N PRO A 192 2.84 -4.50 -5.46
CA PRO A 192 1.64 -4.16 -4.70
C PRO A 192 0.41 -3.78 -5.56
N VAL A 193 0.08 -4.62 -6.54
CA VAL A 193 -1.00 -4.49 -7.51
C VAL A 193 -1.76 -5.82 -7.56
N ASN A 194 -3.07 -5.77 -7.80
CA ASN A 194 -3.87 -6.99 -7.86
C ASN A 194 -3.63 -7.80 -9.14
N VAL A 195 -3.90 -9.11 -9.09
CA VAL A 195 -3.64 -10.04 -10.20
C VAL A 195 -4.41 -9.72 -11.48
N VAL A 196 -5.54 -9.02 -11.38
CA VAL A 196 -6.34 -8.59 -12.55
C VAL A 196 -5.69 -7.39 -13.22
N ASP A 197 -5.36 -6.35 -12.45
CA ASP A 197 -4.72 -5.13 -12.94
C ASP A 197 -3.26 -5.35 -13.37
N LEU A 198 -2.58 -6.34 -12.82
CA LEU A 198 -1.30 -6.83 -13.34
C LEU A 198 -1.44 -7.55 -14.69
N GLY A 199 -2.65 -7.93 -15.09
CA GLY A 199 -2.89 -8.70 -16.31
C GLY A 199 -2.44 -10.15 -16.20
N LEU A 200 -2.44 -10.73 -14.99
CA LEU A 200 -2.09 -12.13 -14.75
C LEU A 200 -3.25 -13.08 -15.08
N ILE A 201 -4.50 -12.60 -15.08
CA ILE A 201 -5.67 -13.41 -15.45
C ILE A 201 -5.82 -13.43 -16.97
N TYR A 202 -5.56 -14.58 -17.59
CA TYR A 202 -5.62 -14.75 -19.05
C TYR A 202 -6.98 -15.23 -19.53
N GLN A 203 -7.64 -16.06 -18.72
CA GLN A 203 -8.95 -16.60 -19.03
C GLN A 203 -9.74 -16.76 -17.74
N CYS A 204 -11.00 -16.35 -17.76
CA CYS A 204 -11.96 -16.59 -16.69
C CYS A 204 -13.30 -16.96 -17.33
N GLN A 205 -13.78 -18.16 -17.07
CA GLN A 205 -15.03 -18.68 -17.65
C GLN A 205 -15.84 -19.39 -16.57
N ALA A 206 -17.17 -19.34 -16.71
CA ALA A 206 -18.08 -20.10 -15.88
C ALA A 206 -18.97 -20.99 -16.75
N GLN A 207 -19.25 -22.19 -16.27
CA GLN A 207 -20.13 -23.16 -16.91
C GLN A 207 -21.16 -23.66 -15.91
N PRO A 208 -22.46 -23.70 -16.27
CA PRO A 208 -23.47 -24.25 -15.39
C PRO A 208 -23.24 -25.75 -15.20
N LEU A 209 -23.42 -26.22 -13.97
CA LEU A 209 -23.39 -27.62 -13.58
C LEU A 209 -24.81 -28.18 -13.52
N GLU A 210 -24.92 -29.49 -13.73
CA GLU A 210 -26.21 -30.21 -13.72
C GLU A 210 -26.94 -30.13 -12.37
N ASP A 211 -26.20 -29.89 -11.28
CA ASP A 211 -26.71 -29.80 -9.90
C ASP A 211 -27.19 -28.38 -9.50
N GLY A 212 -27.13 -27.41 -10.40
CA GLY A 212 -27.66 -26.05 -10.18
C GLY A 212 -26.64 -25.02 -9.70
N GLY A 213 -25.33 -25.32 -9.72
CA GLY A 213 -24.25 -24.36 -9.48
C GLY A 213 -23.40 -24.05 -10.72
N GLN A 214 -22.28 -23.37 -10.51
CA GLN A 214 -21.33 -23.00 -11.57
C GLN A 214 -19.96 -23.61 -11.32
N ARG A 215 -19.34 -24.10 -12.38
CA ARG A 215 -17.90 -24.39 -12.43
C ARG A 215 -17.17 -23.19 -13.01
N VAL A 216 -16.27 -22.61 -12.24
CA VAL A 216 -15.42 -21.50 -12.67
C VAL A 216 -14.03 -22.03 -13.02
N SER A 217 -13.58 -21.75 -14.24
CA SER A 217 -12.24 -22.11 -14.74
C SER A 217 -11.44 -20.84 -15.00
N ILE A 218 -10.30 -20.73 -14.33
CA ILE A 218 -9.40 -19.57 -14.40
C ILE A 218 -8.04 -20.05 -14.92
N LYS A 219 -7.52 -19.40 -15.95
CA LYS A 219 -6.11 -19.51 -16.34
C LYS A 219 -5.40 -18.23 -15.94
N MET A 220 -4.36 -18.37 -15.13
CA MET A 220 -3.54 -17.24 -14.72
C MET A 220 -2.06 -17.52 -14.95
N SER A 221 -1.27 -16.46 -15.09
CA SER A 221 0.19 -16.54 -15.20
C SER A 221 0.86 -15.91 -13.98
N MET A 222 2.18 -15.86 -13.97
CA MET A 222 2.98 -15.13 -12.98
C MET A 222 3.95 -14.18 -13.65
N THR A 223 4.37 -13.17 -12.89
CA THR A 223 5.36 -12.16 -13.31
C THR A 223 6.74 -12.79 -13.58
N ALA A 224 7.05 -13.94 -12.96
CA ALA A 224 8.26 -14.72 -13.22
C ALA A 224 7.99 -16.24 -13.13
N PRO A 225 8.61 -17.05 -14.01
CA PRO A 225 8.55 -18.51 -13.95
C PRO A 225 9.32 -19.09 -12.76
N GLY A 226 8.86 -20.22 -12.23
CA GLY A 226 9.53 -20.95 -11.14
C GLY A 226 9.35 -20.37 -9.73
N CYS A 227 8.39 -19.45 -9.56
CA CYS A 227 8.06 -18.83 -8.29
C CYS A 227 7.06 -19.69 -7.51
N GLY A 228 7.43 -20.22 -6.32
CA GLY A 228 6.49 -20.96 -5.46
C GLY A 228 5.34 -20.10 -4.94
N MET A 229 5.43 -18.78 -5.05
CA MET A 229 4.30 -17.89 -4.80
C MET A 229 3.15 -18.07 -5.80
N GLY A 230 3.41 -18.61 -6.99
CA GLY A 230 2.37 -18.90 -7.97
C GLY A 230 1.32 -19.87 -7.41
N ASP A 231 1.75 -20.93 -6.73
CA ASP A 231 0.84 -21.90 -6.11
C ASP A 231 0.03 -21.28 -4.95
N VAL A 232 0.65 -20.36 -4.20
CA VAL A 232 -0.01 -19.64 -3.09
C VAL A 232 -1.10 -18.71 -3.62
N LEU A 233 -0.79 -17.90 -4.64
CA LEU A 233 -1.76 -16.99 -5.26
C LEU A 233 -2.87 -17.75 -5.98
N LYS A 234 -2.53 -18.87 -6.63
CA LYS A 234 -3.50 -19.79 -7.23
C LYS A 234 -4.49 -20.32 -6.19
N GLU A 235 -4.01 -20.80 -5.05
CA GLU A 235 -4.89 -21.33 -4.00
C GLU A 235 -5.72 -20.22 -3.35
N GLU A 236 -5.15 -19.02 -3.15
CA GLU A 236 -5.90 -17.87 -2.64
C GLU A 236 -7.03 -17.44 -3.59
N ALA A 237 -6.72 -17.33 -4.88
CA ALA A 237 -7.71 -17.02 -5.92
C ALA A 237 -8.81 -18.08 -5.94
N ARG A 238 -8.43 -19.36 -5.89
CA ARG A 238 -9.36 -20.49 -5.83
C ARG A 238 -10.27 -20.38 -4.61
N ALA A 239 -9.71 -20.21 -3.41
CA ALA A 239 -10.46 -20.16 -2.16
C ALA A 239 -11.46 -19.00 -2.13
N LYS A 240 -11.02 -17.81 -2.56
CA LYS A 240 -11.89 -16.61 -2.62
C LYS A 240 -13.03 -16.76 -3.61
N VAL A 241 -12.76 -17.28 -4.81
CA VAL A 241 -13.79 -17.50 -5.82
C VAL A 241 -14.75 -18.62 -5.40
N GLN A 242 -14.24 -19.67 -4.73
CA GLN A 242 -15.06 -20.79 -4.23
C GLN A 242 -16.03 -20.35 -3.13
N ALA A 243 -15.71 -19.27 -2.39
CA ALA A 243 -16.60 -18.70 -1.39
C ALA A 243 -17.75 -17.87 -1.98
N LEU A 244 -17.76 -17.63 -3.30
CA LEU A 244 -18.84 -16.89 -3.94
C LEU A 244 -20.13 -17.73 -4.02
N PRO A 245 -21.30 -17.11 -3.77
CA PRO A 245 -22.57 -17.80 -3.92
C PRO A 245 -22.80 -18.27 -5.36
N GLY A 246 -23.33 -19.49 -5.50
CA GLY A 246 -23.57 -20.11 -6.80
C GLY A 246 -22.34 -20.75 -7.44
N VAL A 247 -21.15 -20.62 -6.85
CA VAL A 247 -19.94 -21.33 -7.31
C VAL A 247 -19.83 -22.68 -6.59
N SER A 248 -19.96 -23.76 -7.35
CA SER A 248 -19.82 -25.13 -6.82
C SER A 248 -18.40 -25.67 -6.97
N GLN A 249 -17.70 -25.29 -8.04
CA GLN A 249 -16.35 -25.79 -8.31
C GLN A 249 -15.48 -24.69 -8.90
N VAL A 250 -14.25 -24.59 -8.41
CA VAL A 250 -13.22 -23.71 -8.98
C VAL A 250 -11.98 -24.49 -9.38
N GLU A 251 -11.55 -24.27 -10.61
CA GLU A 251 -10.28 -24.75 -11.16
C GLU A 251 -9.42 -23.56 -11.57
N VAL A 252 -8.20 -23.50 -11.02
CA VAL A 252 -7.22 -22.46 -11.35
C VAL A 252 -5.96 -23.14 -11.89
N GLU A 253 -5.64 -22.84 -13.14
CA GLU A 253 -4.48 -23.35 -13.86
C GLU A 253 -3.42 -22.26 -14.00
N LEU A 254 -2.17 -22.58 -13.63
CA LEU A 254 -1.01 -21.72 -13.91
C LEU A 254 -0.51 -22.01 -15.33
N VAL A 255 -0.52 -20.99 -16.18
CA VAL A 255 -0.02 -21.05 -17.55
C VAL A 255 1.18 -20.14 -17.76
N TRP A 256 2.14 -20.61 -18.55
CA TRP A 256 3.38 -19.89 -18.86
C TRP A 256 3.43 -19.36 -20.29
N GLU A 257 2.49 -19.81 -21.13
CA GLU A 257 2.39 -19.44 -22.54
C GLU A 257 1.01 -18.81 -22.81
N PRO A 258 0.94 -17.57 -23.33
CA PRO A 258 2.07 -16.68 -23.62
C PRO A 258 2.77 -16.18 -22.33
N PRO A 259 4.08 -15.88 -22.37
CA PRO A 259 4.75 -15.29 -21.21
C PRO A 259 4.11 -13.96 -20.85
N TRP A 260 4.09 -13.67 -19.55
CA TRP A 260 3.63 -12.38 -19.07
C TRP A 260 4.69 -11.30 -19.33
N ASP A 261 4.22 -10.10 -19.66
CA ASP A 261 5.05 -8.91 -19.78
C ASP A 261 4.26 -7.65 -19.35
N GLN A 262 4.98 -6.57 -19.05
CA GLN A 262 4.42 -5.34 -18.49
C GLN A 262 3.35 -4.67 -19.39
N SER A 263 3.30 -4.97 -20.70
CA SER A 263 2.26 -4.44 -21.59
C SER A 263 0.85 -4.92 -21.25
N ARG A 264 0.74 -5.99 -20.47
CA ARG A 264 -0.54 -6.55 -19.98
C ARG A 264 -1.13 -5.78 -18.79
N MET A 265 -0.33 -4.94 -18.13
CA MET A 265 -0.81 -4.15 -16.99
C MET A 265 -1.87 -3.13 -17.42
N SER A 266 -2.86 -2.91 -16.55
CA SER A 266 -3.82 -1.82 -16.73
C SER A 266 -3.13 -0.45 -16.63
N GLU A 267 -3.71 0.58 -17.24
CA GLU A 267 -3.17 1.94 -17.17
C GLU A 267 -3.05 2.43 -15.72
N ALA A 268 -4.05 2.11 -14.88
CA ALA A 268 -4.04 2.40 -13.46
C ALA A 268 -2.85 1.73 -12.73
N ALA A 269 -2.57 0.45 -13.01
CA ALA A 269 -1.41 -0.24 -12.45
C ALA A 269 -0.09 0.39 -12.89
N ARG A 270 0.04 0.73 -14.18
CA ARG A 270 1.25 1.36 -14.70
C ARG A 270 1.49 2.74 -14.07
N LEU A 271 0.44 3.53 -13.88
CA LEU A 271 0.51 4.81 -13.19
C LEU A 271 0.93 4.63 -11.72
N GLN A 272 0.32 3.66 -11.02
CA GLN A 272 0.64 3.36 -9.62
C GLN A 272 2.12 2.96 -9.43
N LEU A 273 2.70 2.28 -10.42
CA LEU A 273 4.10 1.85 -10.42
C LEU A 273 5.06 2.89 -11.03
N GLY A 274 4.57 4.04 -11.50
CA GLY A 274 5.40 5.10 -12.10
C GLY A 274 5.97 4.75 -13.47
N LEU A 275 5.26 3.93 -14.26
CA LEU A 275 5.67 3.44 -15.59
C LEU A 275 5.02 4.22 -16.75
N LEU A 276 4.37 5.35 -16.45
CA LEU A 276 3.69 6.26 -17.39
C LEU A 276 4.21 7.69 -17.23
#